data_AF-A0A9E5YNQ0-F1
#
_entry.id   AF-A0A9E5YNQ0-F1
#
_cell.length_a   1.000
_cell.length_b   1.000
_cell.length_c   1.000
_cell.angle_alpha   90.00
_cell.angle_beta   90.00
_cell.angle_gamma   90.00
#
_symmetry.space_group_name_H-M   'P 1'
#
loop_
_entity.id
_entity.type
_entity.pdbx_description
1 polymer ?
#
loop_
_entity_poly.entity_id
_entity_poly.type
_entity_poly.pdbx_seq_one_letter_code
_entity_poly.pdbx_strand_id
1 'polypeptide(L)' 'FEAGGGTIRIHNQELQSQVFELLGIDAETARERFGFLLDALQYGAPPHGGIALGIDRLVMLFADTEKIDDVVAFVPEEL' A
#
# COMPACT_ATOMS: atom_id res chain seq x y z
N PHE A 1 -11.24 -14.50 -5.89
CA PHE A 1 -9.89 -13.95 -5.73
C PHE A 1 -9.97 -12.44 -5.59
N GLU A 2 -9.20 -11.85 -4.70
CA GLU A 2 -9.00 -10.39 -4.73
C GLU A 2 -8.09 -10.06 -5.92
N ALA A 3 -8.55 -9.20 -6.82
CA ALA A 3 -7.81 -8.78 -8.02
C ALA A 3 -7.20 -7.37 -7.90
N GLY A 4 -7.54 -6.65 -6.83
CA GLY A 4 -7.03 -5.32 -6.55
C GLY A 4 -7.79 -4.64 -5.42
N GLY A 5 -7.15 -3.62 -4.85
CA GLY A 5 -7.65 -2.89 -3.69
C GLY A 5 -7.04 -1.49 -3.61
N GLY A 6 -7.72 -0.58 -2.91
CA GLY A 6 -7.34 0.82 -2.87
C GLY A 6 -8.09 1.60 -1.79
N THR A 7 -7.55 2.77 -1.44
CA THR A 7 -8.18 3.66 -0.47
C THR A 7 -7.95 5.13 -0.84
N ILE A 8 -8.82 5.99 -0.31
CA ILE A 8 -8.50 7.41 -0.15
C ILE A 8 -7.47 7.55 0.97
N ARG A 9 -6.48 8.41 0.77
CA ARG A 9 -5.36 8.59 1.68
C ARG A 9 -5.59 9.78 2.60
N ILE A 10 -5.07 9.65 3.82
CA ILE A 10 -5.01 10.75 4.77
C ILE A 10 -4.00 11.76 4.26
N HIS A 11 -4.43 13.02 4.15
CA HIS A 11 -3.60 14.13 3.71
C HIS A 11 -3.46 15.22 4.80
N ASN A 12 -3.97 14.94 6.01
CA ASN A 12 -3.87 15.80 7.18
C ASN A 12 -2.94 15.15 8.21
N GLN A 13 -1.92 15.88 8.66
CA GLN A 13 -0.92 15.35 9.58
C GLN A 13 -1.49 14.98 10.95
N GLU A 14 -2.37 15.81 11.52
CA GLU A 14 -2.96 15.57 12.84
C GLU A 14 -3.79 14.27 12.84
N LEU A 15 -4.60 14.08 11.81
CA LEU A 15 -5.36 12.85 11.63
C LEU A 15 -4.44 11.63 11.46
N GLN A 16 -3.34 11.77 10.72
CA GLN A 16 -2.36 10.69 10.57
C GLN A 16 -1.69 10.32 11.90
N SER A 17 -1.39 11.31 12.75
CA SER A 17 -0.83 11.09 14.10
C SER A 17 -1.82 10.37 15.02
N GLN A 18 -3.11 10.72 14.98
CA GLN A 18 -4.16 10.01 15.73
C GLN A 18 -4.26 8.54 15.31
N VAL A 19 -4.14 8.25 14.01
CA VAL A 19 -4.13 6.87 13.52
C VAL A 19 -2.90 6.10 14.03
N PHE A 20 -1.72 6.74 14.06
CA PHE A 20 -0.53 6.10 14.62
C PHE A 20 -0.68 5.79 16.12
N GLU A 21 -1.24 6.71 16.89
CA GLU A 21 -1.54 6.48 18.31
C GLU A 21 -2.50 5.29 18.51
N LEU A 22 -3.57 5.21 17.72
CA LEU A 22 -4.51 4.08 17.76
C LEU A 22 -3.87 2.74 17.39
N LEU A 23 -2.82 2.76 16.57
CA LEU A 23 -2.04 1.57 16.21
C LEU A 23 -0.93 1.26 17.22
N GLY A 24 -0.81 2.04 18.31
CA GLY A 24 0.21 1.87 19.34
C GLY A 24 1.61 2.32 18.90
N ILE A 25 1.70 3.20 17.90
CA ILE A 25 2.96 3.78 17.43
C ILE A 25 3.11 5.14 18.10
N ASP A 26 4.11 5.27 18.98
CA ASP A 26 4.42 6.53 19.64
C ASP A 26 5.03 7.56 18.67
N ALA A 27 5.09 8.82 19.10
CA ALA A 27 5.53 9.93 18.27
C ALA A 27 7.01 9.84 17.82
N GLU A 28 7.88 9.28 18.66
CA GLU A 28 9.31 9.11 18.34
C GLU A 28 9.46 8.05 17.24
N THR A 29 8.83 6.89 17.43
CA THR A 29 8.81 5.80 16.45
C THR A 29 8.16 6.24 15.13
N ALA A 30 7.05 7.00 15.20
CA ALA A 30 6.39 7.54 14.02
C ALA A 30 7.30 8.51 13.26
N ARG A 31 8.05 9.35 13.97
CA ARG A 31 8.99 10.30 13.37
C ARG A 31 10.18 9.60 12.71
N GLU A 32 10.74 8.59 13.37
CA GLU A 32 11.87 7.80 12.86
C GLU A 32 11.51 7.08 11.55
N ARG A 33 10.34 6.41 11.52
CA ARG A 33 9.94 5.57 10.38
C ARG A 33 9.22 6.32 9.26
N PHE A 34 8.44 7.34 9.61
CA PHE A 34 7.53 8.02 8.69
C PHE A 34 7.72 9.55 8.65
N GLY A 35 8.83 10.07 9.17
CA GLY A 35 9.10 11.51 9.22
C GLY A 35 8.98 12.21 7.86
N PHE A 36 9.47 11.58 6.78
CA PHE A 36 9.36 12.11 5.42
C PHE A 36 7.90 12.32 4.98
N LEU A 37 7.00 11.40 5.35
CA LEU A 37 5.59 11.47 5.03
C LEU A 37 4.92 12.57 5.87
N LEU A 38 5.19 12.58 7.17
CA LEU A 38 4.62 13.56 8.09
C LEU A 38 5.01 15.00 7.70
N ASP A 39 6.25 15.22 7.28
CA ASP A 39 6.70 16.51 6.76
C ASP A 39 5.98 16.87 5.46
N ALA A 40 5.86 15.94 4.51
CA ALA A 40 5.15 16.19 3.26
C ALA A 40 3.68 16.57 3.47
N LEU A 41 3.01 15.95 4.46
CA LEU A 41 1.63 16.30 4.81
C LEU A 41 1.49 17.74 5.33
N GLN A 42 2.50 18.27 6.04
CA GLN A 42 2.49 19.65 6.56
C GLN A 42 2.53 20.70 5.45
N TYR A 43 3.15 20.40 4.31
CA TYR A 43 3.28 21.34 3.19
C TYR A 43 2.08 21.35 2.24
N GLY A 44 0.95 20.76 2.65
CA GLY A 44 -0.30 20.83 1.90
C GLY A 44 -0.46 19.73 0.85
N ALA A 45 -0.19 18.48 1.24
CA ALA A 45 -0.54 17.34 0.40
C ALA A 45 -2.05 17.40 0.03
N PRO A 46 -2.43 17.30 -1.26
CA PRO A 46 -3.83 17.39 -1.66
C PRO A 46 -4.61 16.13 -1.25
N PRO A 47 -5.96 16.18 -1.23
CA PRO A 47 -6.77 14.96 -1.18
C PRO A 47 -6.38 14.04 -2.33
N HIS A 48 -5.96 12.81 -2.00
CA HIS A 48 -5.49 11.83 -2.98
C HIS A 48 -5.95 10.43 -2.61
N GLY A 49 -5.94 9.55 -3.59
CA GLY A 49 -6.33 8.16 -3.46
C GLY A 49 -5.70 7.34 -4.56
N GLY A 50 -5.73 6.02 -4.41
CA GLY A 50 -5.19 5.13 -5.42
C GLY A 50 -5.71 3.72 -5.27
N ILE A 51 -5.50 2.94 -6.32
CA ILE A 51 -5.82 1.52 -6.39
C ILE A 51 -4.61 0.78 -6.94
N ALA A 52 -4.35 -0.41 -6.42
CA ALA A 52 -3.37 -1.34 -6.96
C ALA A 52 -4.11 -2.59 -7.46
N LEU A 53 -3.75 -3.04 -8.66
CA LEU A 53 -4.24 -4.28 -9.23
C LEU A 53 -3.16 -5.35 -9.10
N GLY A 54 -3.56 -6.55 -8.69
CA GLY A 54 -2.68 -7.72 -8.74
C GLY A 54 -2.63 -8.21 -10.19
N ILE A 55 -1.73 -7.65 -11.00
CA ILE A 55 -1.69 -7.90 -12.44
C ILE A 55 -1.49 -9.38 -12.75
N ASP A 56 -0.54 -10.06 -12.08
CA ASP A 56 -0.31 -11.49 -12.30
C ASP A 56 -1.55 -12.31 -11.96
N ARG A 57 -2.26 -11.94 -10.89
CA ARG A 57 -3.52 -12.58 -10.50
C ARG A 57 -4.62 -12.33 -11.54
N LEU A 58 -4.68 -11.13 -12.10
CA LEU A 58 -5.65 -10.79 -13.13
C LEU A 58 -5.39 -11.60 -14.42
N VAL A 59 -4.13 -11.72 -14.82
CA VAL A 59 -3.72 -12.53 -15.99
C VAL A 59 -4.00 -14.02 -15.75
N MET A 60 -3.67 -14.54 -14.57
CA MET A 60 -3.98 -15.92 -14.15
C MET A 60 -5.47 -16.24 -14.29
N LEU A 61 -6.35 -15.32 -13.87
CA LEU A 61 -7.80 -15.48 -14.04
C LEU A 61 -8.24 -15.50 -15.51
N PHE A 62 -7.61 -14.69 -16.38
CA PHE A 62 -7.90 -14.70 -17.81
C PHE A 62 -7.32 -15.91 -18.54
N ALA A 63 -6.22 -16.47 -18.04
CA ALA A 63 -5.58 -17.67 -18.55
C ALA A 63 -6.23 -18.97 -18.05
N ASP A 64 -7.22 -18.88 -17.15
CA ASP A 64 -7.89 -20.01 -16.49
C ASP A 64 -6.90 -20.98 -15.82
N THR A 65 -5.90 -20.42 -15.13
CA THR A 65 -4.91 -21.18 -14.37
C THR A 65 -5.10 -20.98 -12.86
N GLU A 66 -4.56 -21.90 -12.06
CA GLU A 66 -4.68 -21.86 -10.60
C GLU A 66 -3.45 -21.23 -9.90
N LYS A 67 -2.33 -21.09 -10.62
CA LYS A 67 -1.06 -20.56 -10.09
C LYS A 67 -0.58 -19.35 -10.88
N ILE A 68 -0.09 -18.35 -10.15
CA ILE A 68 0.52 -17.14 -10.74
C ILE A 68 1.82 -17.46 -11.49
N ASP A 69 2.51 -18.52 -11.09
CA ASP A 69 3.74 -19.00 -11.72
C ASP A 69 3.52 -19.33 -13.20
N ASP A 70 2.32 -19.77 -13.57
CA ASP A 70 1.96 -20.14 -14.94
C ASP A 70 1.89 -18.93 -15.89
N VAL A 71 1.85 -17.70 -15.33
CA VAL A 71 1.76 -16.45 -16.10
C VAL A 71 3.01 -15.56 -15.96
N VAL A 72 4.03 -16.04 -15.25
CA VAL A 72 5.33 -15.35 -15.08
C VAL A 72 6.40 -16.12 -15.85
N ALA A 73 7.08 -15.44 -16.79
CA ALA A 73 7.99 -16.10 -17.72
C ALA A 73 9.19 -16.79 -17.05
N PHE A 74 9.68 -16.25 -15.93
CA PHE A 74 10.80 -16.79 -15.17
C PHE A 74 10.52 -16.64 -13.68
N VAL A 75 10.21 -17.76 -13.03
CA VAL A 75 9.94 -17.80 -11.58
C VAL A 75 11.26 -18.12 -10.85
N PRO A 76 11.62 -17.38 -9.78
CA PRO A 76 12.77 -17.74 -8.96
C PRO A 76 12.62 -19.16 -8.38
N GLU A 77 13.69 -19.96 -8.40
CA GLU A 77 13.65 -21.35 -7.90
C GLU A 77 13.37 -21.44 -6.38
N GLU A 78 13.53 -20.35 -5.64
CA GLU A 78 13.26 -20.27 -4.20
C GLU A 78 12.43 -19.02 -3.85
N LEU A 79 11.14 -19.25 -3.60
CA LEU A 79 10.24 -18.39 -2.80
C LEU A 79 9.30 -19.28 -1.99
#